data_AF-A0A2D6GAY2-F1
#
_entry.id   AF-A0A2D6GAY2-F1
#
_cell.length_a   1.000
_cell.length_b   1.000
_cell.length_c   1.000
_cell.angle_alpha   90.00
_cell.angle_beta   90.00
_cell.angle_gamma   90.00
#
_symmetry.space_group_name_H-M   'P 1'
#
loop_
_entity.id
_entity.type
_entity.pdbx_description
1 polymer ?
#
loop_
_entity_poly.entity_id
_entity_poly.type
_entity_poly.pdbx_seq_one_letter_code
_entity_poly.pdbx_strand_id
1 'polypeptide(L)'
;MVGPVGTAFSIDRLLGLLAFTIGNLKESQTHFDEALEFCRNAGYVVELAWALCDYADMRLERDGDGNTTKATNLLDESLQISSDLGMRPLMERVLSRREILKA
;
A
#
# COMPACT_ATOMS: atom_id res chain seq x y z
N MET A 1 8.66 -30.28 -4.10
CA MET A 1 8.31 -29.11 -3.28
C MET A 1 7.44 -28.23 -4.14
N VAL A 2 6.13 -28.22 -3.88
CA VAL A 2 5.18 -27.33 -4.56
C VAL A 2 5.08 -26.11 -3.67
N GLY A 3 5.78 -25.03 -4.02
CA GLY A 3 5.57 -23.74 -3.36
C GLY A 3 4.16 -23.23 -3.70
N PRO A 4 3.51 -22.41 -2.85
CA PRO A 4 2.19 -21.89 -3.17
C PRO A 4 2.26 -21.13 -4.49
N VAL A 5 1.52 -21.61 -5.48
CA VAL A 5 1.37 -21.00 -6.79
C VAL A 5 0.54 -19.73 -6.61
N GLY A 6 1.21 -18.58 -6.59
CA GLY A 6 0.83 -17.37 -7.32
C GLY A 6 -0.64 -16.93 -7.34
N THR A 7 -1.31 -16.84 -6.19
CA THR A 7 -2.58 -16.08 -6.03
C THR A 7 -2.46 -14.88 -5.08
N ALA A 8 -1.24 -14.38 -4.89
CA ALA A 8 -0.92 -13.35 -3.88
C ALA A 8 -1.25 -11.90 -4.32
N PHE A 9 -1.33 -11.61 -5.62
CA PHE A 9 -1.40 -10.23 -6.15
C PHE A 9 -2.59 -9.41 -5.66
N SER A 10 -3.79 -10.00 -5.66
CA SER A 10 -5.01 -9.33 -5.22
C SER A 10 -5.47 -9.82 -3.86
N ILE A 11 -5.18 -11.06 -3.48
CA ILE A 11 -5.68 -11.64 -2.23
C ILE A 11 -4.99 -10.96 -1.05
N ASP A 12 -3.68 -10.77 -1.05
CA ASP A 12 -2.99 -10.18 0.12
C ASP A 12 -3.35 -8.70 0.31
N ARG A 13 -3.51 -7.93 -0.79
CA ARG A 13 -4.07 -6.57 -0.73
C ARG A 13 -5.49 -6.56 -0.16
N LEU A 14 -6.35 -7.48 -0.62
CA LEU A 14 -7.73 -7.58 -0.16
C LEU A 14 -7.83 -8.08 1.29
N LEU A 15 -6.95 -8.99 1.71
CA LEU A 15 -6.83 -9.46 3.08
C LEU A 15 -6.33 -8.33 3.98
N GLY A 16 -5.37 -7.52 3.53
CA GLY A 16 -4.94 -6.30 4.22
C GLY A 16 -6.09 -5.33 4.47
N LEU A 17 -6.91 -5.07 3.45
CA LEU A 17 -8.10 -4.21 3.55
C LEU A 17 -9.21 -4.82 4.42
N LEU A 18 -9.45 -6.12 4.30
CA LEU A 18 -10.45 -6.85 5.09
C LEU A 18 -10.07 -6.88 6.57
N ALA A 19 -8.82 -7.25 6.87
CA ALA A 19 -8.26 -7.26 8.22
C ALA A 19 -8.34 -5.87 8.85
N PHE A 20 -8.08 -4.81 8.09
CA PHE A 20 -8.30 -3.44 8.55
C PHE A 20 -9.78 -3.16 8.88
N THR A 21 -10.68 -3.52 7.97
CA THR A 21 -12.14 -3.31 8.14
C THR A 21 -12.70 -4.03 9.37
N ILE A 22 -12.20 -5.22 9.69
CA ILE A 22 -12.62 -6.00 10.87
C ILE A 22 -11.83 -5.65 12.14
N GLY A 23 -10.94 -4.66 12.08
CA GLY A 23 -10.15 -4.17 13.23
C GLY A 23 -8.93 -5.02 13.59
N ASN A 24 -8.55 -6.02 12.78
CA ASN A 24 -7.34 -6.81 12.99
C ASN A 24 -6.09 -6.14 12.38
N LEU A 25 -5.70 -5.04 13.01
CA LEU A 25 -4.69 -4.11 12.49
C LEU A 25 -3.29 -4.73 12.32
N LYS A 26 -2.93 -5.70 13.17
CA LYS A 26 -1.62 -6.36 13.10
C LYS A 26 -1.53 -7.29 11.89
N GLU A 27 -2.59 -8.06 11.66
CA GLU A 27 -2.69 -8.98 10.52
C GLU A 27 -2.78 -8.20 9.20
N SER A 28 -3.49 -7.08 9.18
CA SER A 28 -3.50 -6.14 8.06
C SER A 28 -2.10 -5.68 7.66
N GLN A 29 -1.27 -5.27 8.64
CA GLN A 29 0.11 -4.84 8.38
C GLN A 29 0.96 -5.97 7.81
N THR A 30 0.86 -7.17 8.36
CA THR A 30 1.59 -8.34 7.84
C THR A 30 1.23 -8.62 6.38
N HIS A 31 -0.06 -8.61 6.03
CA HIS A 31 -0.50 -8.84 4.65
C HIS A 31 0.01 -7.77 3.68
N PHE A 32 0.02 -6.49 4.10
CA PHE A 32 0.60 -5.43 3.28
C PHE A 32 2.12 -5.60 3.11
N ASP A 33 2.86 -5.90 4.18
CA ASP A 33 4.31 -6.08 4.11
C ASP A 33 4.67 -7.26 3.17
N GLU A 34 3.96 -8.38 3.26
CA GLU A 34 4.12 -9.55 2.37
C GLU A 34 3.78 -9.22 0.91
N ALA A 35 2.68 -8.50 0.67
CA ALA A 35 2.28 -8.07 -0.66
C ALA A 35 3.34 -7.16 -1.31
N LEU A 36 3.92 -6.24 -0.55
CA LEU A 36 4.98 -5.34 -1.03
C LEU A 36 6.27 -6.10 -1.36
N GLU A 37 6.72 -7.00 -0.47
CA GLU A 37 7.90 -7.82 -0.71
C GLU A 37 7.74 -8.67 -1.96
N PHE A 38 6.58 -9.31 -2.10
CA PHE A 38 6.27 -10.14 -3.25
C PHE A 38 6.26 -9.33 -4.56
N CYS A 39 5.58 -8.18 -4.60
CA CYS A 39 5.54 -7.33 -5.78
C CYS A 39 6.92 -6.81 -6.19
N ARG A 40 7.78 -6.46 -5.20
CA ARG A 40 9.17 -6.04 -5.46
C ARG A 40 10.00 -7.18 -6.03
N ASN A 41 9.92 -8.37 -5.44
CA ASN A 41 10.69 -9.53 -5.88
C ASN A 41 10.29 -10.02 -7.27
N ALA A 42 9.00 -9.91 -7.61
CA ALA A 42 8.49 -10.38 -8.90
C ALA A 42 8.37 -9.26 -9.97
N GLY A 43 8.75 -8.02 -9.64
CA GLY A 43 8.81 -6.90 -10.58
C GLY A 43 7.45 -6.31 -10.99
N TYR A 44 6.39 -6.53 -10.21
CA TYR A 44 5.06 -6.03 -10.50
C TYR A 44 4.88 -4.59 -10.01
N VAL A 45 5.50 -3.66 -10.74
CA VAL A 45 5.57 -2.24 -10.38
C VAL A 45 4.20 -1.56 -10.30
N VAL A 46 3.22 -1.93 -11.14
CA VAL A 46 1.87 -1.36 -11.08
C VAL A 46 1.15 -1.76 -9.79
N GLU A 47 1.18 -3.06 -9.44
CA GLU A 47 0.55 -3.57 -8.22
C GLU A 47 1.25 -3.05 -6.96
N LEU A 48 2.58 -2.93 -7.02
CA LEU A 48 3.38 -2.31 -5.96
C LEU A 48 2.90 -0.90 -5.66
N ALA A 49 2.69 -0.08 -6.70
CA ALA A 49 2.24 1.30 -6.53
C ALA A 49 0.86 1.40 -5.86
N TRP A 50 -0.09 0.54 -6.21
CA TRP A 50 -1.41 0.50 -5.57
C TRP A 50 -1.31 0.03 -4.11
N ALA A 51 -0.61 -1.08 -3.86
CA ALA A 51 -0.44 -1.62 -2.51
C ALA A 51 0.22 -0.63 -1.55
N LEU A 52 1.21 0.14 -2.02
CA LEU A 52 1.84 1.22 -1.24
C LEU A 52 0.83 2.32 -0.85
N CYS A 53 -0.03 2.74 -1.79
CA CYS A 53 -1.05 3.74 -1.52
C CYS A 53 -2.11 3.26 -0.53
N ASP A 54 -2.59 2.02 -0.67
CA ASP A 54 -3.61 1.48 0.23
C ASP A 54 -3.06 1.20 1.63
N TYR A 55 -1.79 0.80 1.74
CA TYR A 55 -1.14 0.64 3.04
C TYR A 55 -0.94 1.98 3.74
N ALA A 56 -0.61 3.04 2.99
CA ALA A 56 -0.55 4.39 3.54
C ALA A 56 -1.92 4.85 4.06
N ASP A 57 -2.99 4.64 3.29
CA ASP A 57 -4.36 4.97 3.72
C ASP A 57 -4.73 4.25 5.02
N MET A 58 -4.47 2.95 5.11
CA MET A 58 -4.70 2.15 6.32
C MET A 58 -3.94 2.71 7.54
N ARG A 59 -2.69 3.14 7.35
CA ARG A 59 -1.87 3.74 8.41
C ARG A 59 -2.41 5.09 8.86
N LEU A 60 -2.85 5.94 7.93
CA LEU A 60 -3.42 7.26 8.23
C LEU A 60 -4.73 7.17 9.01
N GLU A 61 -5.61 6.23 8.64
CA GLU A 61 -6.86 6.00 9.35
C GLU A 61 -6.65 5.42 10.76
N ARG A 62 -5.55 4.67 10.98
CA ARG A 62 -5.23 4.03 12.26
C ARG A 62 -4.58 4.96 13.28
N ASP A 63 -3.50 5.63 12.89
CA ASP A 63 -2.60 6.27 13.85
C ASP A 63 -2.97 7.74 14.13
N GLY A 64 -3.89 8.33 13.37
CA GLY A 64 -4.01 9.79 13.30
C GLY A 64 -2.65 10.44 13.00
N ASP A 65 -2.44 11.66 13.47
CA ASP A 65 -1.19 12.42 13.25
C ASP A 65 0.07 11.79 13.88
N GLY A 66 -0.05 10.66 14.58
CA GLY A 66 1.01 10.09 15.43
C GLY A 66 2.16 9.38 14.70
N ASN A 67 2.00 8.97 13.42
CA ASN A 67 3.07 8.29 12.68
C ASN A 67 3.03 8.54 11.17
N THR A 68 2.92 9.82 10.80
CA THR A 68 2.81 10.29 9.42
C THR A 68 4.06 10.01 8.57
N THR A 69 5.24 9.85 9.17
CA THR A 69 6.50 9.63 8.45
C THR A 69 6.48 8.34 7.63
N LYS A 70 5.99 7.23 8.19
CA LYS A 70 5.91 5.95 7.44
C LYS A 70 4.89 6.01 6.32
N ALA A 71 3.73 6.63 6.56
CA ALA A 71 2.71 6.82 5.53
C ALA A 71 3.23 7.73 4.40
N THR A 72 3.98 8.78 4.74
CA THR A 72 4.62 9.68 3.76
C THR A 72 5.60 8.92 2.88
N ASN A 73 6.47 8.08 3.46
CA ASN A 73 7.42 7.30 2.68
C ASN A 73 6.73 6.33 1.70
N LEU A 74 5.64 5.68 2.14
CA LEU A 74 4.84 4.79 1.28
C LEU A 74 4.18 5.57 0.12
N LEU A 75 3.64 6.75 0.42
CA LEU A 75 3.05 7.64 -0.59
C LEU A 75 4.09 8.17 -1.57
N ASP A 76 5.30 8.52 -1.11
CA ASP A 76 6.37 9.00 -1.98
C ASP A 76 6.85 7.91 -2.94
N GLU A 77 7.00 6.67 -2.47
CA GLU A 77 7.34 5.52 -3.33
C GLU A 77 6.22 5.22 -4.36
N SER A 78 4.95 5.26 -3.92
CA SER A 78 3.79 5.11 -4.81
C SER A 78 3.74 6.21 -5.87
N LEU A 79 4.03 7.47 -5.48
CA LEU A 79 4.06 8.60 -6.40
C LEU A 79 5.17 8.46 -7.43
N GLN A 80 6.36 8.02 -7.01
CA GLN A 80 7.49 7.82 -7.93
C GLN A 80 7.12 6.81 -9.01
N ILE A 81 6.65 5.62 -8.62
CA ILE A 81 6.29 4.56 -9.57
C ILE A 81 5.14 4.99 -10.48
N SER A 82 4.09 5.60 -9.91
CA SER A 82 2.93 6.05 -10.69
C SER A 82 3.28 7.18 -11.66
N SER A 83 4.23 8.05 -11.31
CA SER A 83 4.74 9.10 -12.20
C SER A 83 5.54 8.51 -13.35
N ASP A 84 6.44 7.55 -13.06
CA ASP A 84 7.25 6.87 -14.07
C ASP A 84 6.38 6.10 -15.09
N LEU A 85 5.23 5.60 -14.65
CA LEU A 85 4.27 4.84 -15.47
C LEU A 85 3.14 5.70 -16.07
N GLY A 86 3.05 7.00 -15.72
CA GLY A 86 1.98 7.89 -16.19
C GLY A 86 0.58 7.54 -15.64
N MET A 87 0.48 6.92 -14.47
CA MET A 87 -0.77 6.45 -13.84
C MET A 87 -1.55 7.59 -13.17
N ARG A 88 -2.12 8.50 -13.98
CA ARG A 88 -2.82 9.71 -13.51
C ARG A 88 -3.81 9.50 -12.33
N PRO A 89 -4.71 8.49 -12.34
CA PRO A 89 -5.66 8.32 -11.23
C PRO A 89 -4.99 8.01 -9.89
N LEU A 90 -3.90 7.24 -9.91
CA LEU A 90 -3.16 6.89 -8.70
C LEU A 90 -2.35 8.10 -8.20
N MET A 91 -1.73 8.86 -9.12
CA MET A 91 -1.02 10.09 -8.78
C MET A 91 -1.95 11.09 -8.06
N GLU A 92 -3.16 11.32 -8.59
CA GLU A 92 -4.15 12.21 -7.97
C GLU A 92 -4.54 11.76 -6.55
N ARG A 93 -4.77 10.45 -6.37
CA ARG A 93 -5.08 9.88 -5.05
C ARG A 93 -3.93 10.10 -4.06
N VAL A 94 -2.69 9.79 -4.47
CA VAL A 94 -1.50 9.94 -3.63
C VAL A 94 -1.27 11.40 -3.24
N LEU A 95 -1.40 12.33 -4.19
CA LEU A 95 -1.27 13.76 -3.92
C LEU A 95 -2.33 14.26 -2.93
N SER A 96 -3.59 13.84 -3.09
CA SER A 96 -4.66 14.18 -2.15
C SER A 96 -4.33 13.75 -0.71
N ARG A 97 -3.75 12.57 -0.52
CA ARG A 97 -3.32 12.09 0.81
C ARG A 97 -2.15 12.85 1.39
N ARG A 98 -1.18 13.23 0.55
CA ARG A 98 -0.04 14.06 0.97
C ARG A 98 -0.47 15.45 1.42
N GLU A 99 -1.51 16.03 0.82
CA GLU A 99 -2.04 17.32 1.28
C GLU A 99 -2.74 17.22 2.63
N ILE A 100 -3.46 16.11 2.91
CA ILE A 100 -4.03 15.85 4.24
C ILE A 100 -2.93 15.78 5.30
N LEU A 101 -1.78 15.18 4.99
CA LEU A 101 -0.64 15.05 5.90
C LEU A 101 0.10 16.36 6.20
N LYS A 102 -0.11 17.40 5.39
CA LYS A 102 0.52 18.73 5.56
C LYS A 102 -0.40 19.73 6.25
N ALA A 103 -1.70 19.43 6.35
CA ALA A 103 -2.72 20.29 6.93
C ALA A 103 -2.73 20.18 8.47
#